data_AF-A0A1V2G2T3-F1
#
_entry.id   AF-A0A1V2G2T3-F1
#
_cell.length_a   1.000
_cell.length_b   1.000
_cell.length_c   1.000
_cell.angle_alpha   90.00
_cell.angle_beta   90.00
_cell.angle_gamma   90.00
#
_symmetry.space_group_name_H-M   'P 1'
#
loop_
_entity.id
_entity.type
_entity.pdbx_description
1 polymer ?
#
loop_
_entity_poly.entity_id
_entity_poly.type
_entity_poly.pdbx_seq_one_letter_code
_entity_poly.pdbx_strand_id
1 'polypeptide(L)' 'MENQPKLNSSKEVIAFLAERFPHCFSAEGEARPLKIGIFQDLVDRVAGEMNLSKTQLRSALRLYTSSWRYLYGVKPGATR' A
#
# COMPACT_ATOMS: atom_id res chain seq x y z
N MET A 1 -26.22 -11.94 -0.67
CA MET A 1 -25.41 -10.72 -0.48
C MET A 1 -23.99 -11.18 -0.25
N GLU A 2 -23.15 -11.09 -1.28
CA GLU A 2 -21.74 -11.48 -1.16
C GLU A 2 -21.06 -10.54 -0.16
N ASN A 3 -20.54 -11.12 0.94
CA ASN A 3 -19.72 -10.41 1.91
C ASN A 3 -18.44 -9.95 1.20
N GLN A 4 -18.46 -8.74 0.66
CA GLN A 4 -17.21 -8.10 0.23
C GLN A 4 -16.26 -8.08 1.43
N PRO A 5 -15.05 -8.65 1.32
CA PRO A 5 -14.12 -8.70 2.43
C PRO A 5 -13.78 -7.27 2.83
N LYS A 6 -14.28 -6.84 3.98
CA LYS A 6 -13.85 -5.58 4.60
C LYS A 6 -12.40 -5.77 5.01
N LEU A 7 -11.49 -5.00 4.43
CA LEU A 7 -10.13 -4.89 4.92
C LEU A 7 -10.20 -4.21 6.29
N ASN A 8 -10.03 -4.98 7.35
CA ASN A 8 -10.22 -4.51 8.72
C ASN A 8 -8.91 -4.01 9.31
N SER A 9 -7.76 -4.52 8.84
CA SER A 9 -6.44 -4.15 9.36
C SER A 9 -5.55 -3.46 8.32
N SER A 10 -4.65 -2.59 8.77
CA SER A 10 -3.64 -1.98 7.89
C SER A 10 -2.75 -3.02 7.21
N LYS A 11 -2.55 -4.20 7.82
CA LYS A 11 -1.81 -5.31 7.21
C LYS A 11 -2.57 -5.94 6.04
N GLU A 12 -3.87 -6.18 6.19
CA GLU A 12 -4.72 -6.65 5.09
C GLU A 12 -4.74 -5.65 3.94
N VAL A 13 -4.82 -4.34 4.23
CA VAL A 13 -4.73 -3.31 3.18
C VAL A 13 -3.39 -3.37 2.45
N ILE A 14 -2.27 -3.56 3.15
CA ILE A 14 -0.96 -3.72 2.51
C ILE A 14 -0.90 -4.98 1.65
N ALA A 15 -1.44 -6.11 2.13
CA ALA A 15 -1.49 -7.36 1.37
C ALA A 15 -2.32 -7.18 0.08
N PHE A 16 -3.49 -6.55 0.18
CA PHE A 16 -4.31 -6.19 -0.96
C PHE A 16 -3.56 -5.29 -1.96
N LEU A 17 -2.86 -4.26 -1.47
CA LEU A 17 -2.05 -3.39 -2.33
C LEU A 17 -0.89 -4.15 -2.99
N ALA A 18 -0.26 -5.10 -2.31
CA ALA A 18 0.80 -5.95 -2.86
C ALA A 18 0.29 -6.90 -3.95
N GLU A 19 -0.91 -7.45 -3.78
CA GLU A 19 -1.56 -8.28 -4.81
C GLU A 19 -1.96 -7.45 -6.04
N ARG A 20 -2.52 -6.25 -5.82
CA ARG A 20 -3.02 -5.40 -6.91
C ARG A 20 -1.91 -4.63 -7.63
N PHE A 21 -0.87 -4.25 -6.91
CA PHE A 21 0.24 -3.43 -7.40
C PHE A 21 1.59 -4.05 -7.02
N PRO A 22 1.93 -5.27 -7.51
CA PRO A 22 3.12 -6.02 -7.10
C PRO A 22 4.44 -5.35 -7.47
N HIS A 23 4.42 -4.40 -8.42
CA HIS A 23 5.60 -3.60 -8.77
C HIS A 23 5.87 -2.46 -7.78
N CYS A 24 4.85 -2.02 -7.04
CA CYS A 24 4.95 -0.93 -6.09
C CYS A 24 5.02 -1.43 -4.64
N PHE A 25 4.23 -2.44 -4.31
CA PHE A 25 4.10 -2.99 -2.96
C PHE A 25 4.58 -4.44 -2.94
N SER A 26 5.20 -4.81 -1.82
CA SER A 26 5.58 -6.19 -1.54
C SER A 26 5.05 -6.60 -0.17
N ALA A 27 4.38 -7.76 -0.10
CA ALA A 27 3.90 -8.33 1.15
C ALA A 27 5.06 -8.93 1.97
N GLU A 28 6.05 -9.49 1.28
CA GLU A 28 7.23 -10.13 1.85
C GLU A 28 8.51 -9.70 1.12
N GLY A 29 9.67 -9.85 1.76
CA GLY A 29 10.95 -9.45 1.16
C GLY A 29 11.20 -7.95 1.12
N GLU A 30 11.92 -7.49 0.09
CA GLU A 30 12.37 -6.10 -0.01
C GLU A 30 11.24 -5.15 -0.43
N ALA A 31 11.03 -4.11 0.38
CA ALA A 31 10.09 -3.05 0.07
C ALA A 31 10.78 -1.98 -0.79
N ARG A 32 10.13 -1.60 -1.90
CA ARG A 32 10.65 -0.61 -2.85
C ARG A 32 10.21 0.80 -2.44
N PRO A 33 11.05 1.83 -2.63
CA PRO A 33 10.65 3.21 -2.43
C PRO A 33 9.42 3.56 -3.29
N LEU A 34 8.43 4.20 -2.69
CA LEU A 34 7.20 4.58 -3.40
C LEU A 34 7.34 5.95 -4.07
N LYS A 35 6.64 6.10 -5.20
CA LYS A 35 6.39 7.37 -5.88
C LYS A 35 5.87 8.43 -4.91
N ILE A 36 6.38 9.65 -5.03
CA ILE A 36 5.84 10.80 -4.28
C ILE A 36 4.42 11.09 -4.78
N GLY A 37 3.48 11.20 -3.85
CA GLY A 37 2.06 11.43 -4.18
C GLY A 37 1.26 10.16 -4.51
N ILE A 38 1.84 8.96 -4.35
CA ILE A 38 1.17 7.68 -4.64
C ILE A 38 -0.18 7.50 -3.96
N PHE A 39 -0.44 8.19 -2.84
CA PHE A 39 -1.72 8.14 -2.16
C PHE A 39 -2.88 8.55 -3.06
N GLN A 40 -2.73 9.63 -3.83
CA GLN A 40 -3.79 10.11 -4.71
C GLN A 40 -4.01 9.12 -5.87
N ASP A 41 -2.92 8.67 -6.50
CA ASP A 41 -2.96 7.65 -7.55
C ASP A 41 -3.69 6.37 -7.08
N LEU A 42 -3.45 5.95 -5.84
CA LEU A 42 -4.14 4.79 -5.25
C LEU A 42 -5.61 5.08 -5.01
N VAL A 43 -5.96 6.22 -4.42
CA VAL A 43 -7.37 6.62 -4.21
C VAL A 43 -8.15 6.57 -5.52
N ASP A 44 -7.59 7.11 -6.60
CA ASP A 44 -8.26 7.15 -7.89
C ASP A 44 -8.37 5.76 -8.54
N ARG A 45 -7.39 4.89 -8.29
CA ARG A 45 -7.35 3.54 -8.89
C ARG A 45 -8.14 2.48 -8.14
N VAL A 46 -8.32 2.64 -6.83
CA VAL A 46 -9.18 1.76 -6.01
C VAL A 46 -10.60 2.31 -5.82
N ALA A 47 -10.91 3.49 -6.37
CA ALA A 47 -12.25 4.05 -6.36
C ALA A 47 -13.23 3.11 -7.08
N GLY A 48 -14.07 2.41 -6.31
CA GLY A 48 -15.13 1.55 -6.82
C GLY A 48 -14.87 0.04 -6.71
N GLU A 49 -13.64 -0.41 -6.46
CA GLU A 49 -13.32 -1.85 -6.38
C GLU A 49 -13.51 -2.43 -4.96
N MET A 50 -13.38 -1.62 -3.89
CA MET A 50 -13.53 -2.08 -2.50
C MET A 50 -13.99 -0.97 -1.54
N ASN A 51 -14.57 -1.38 -0.41
CA ASN A 51 -14.84 -0.53 0.76
C ASN A 51 -13.54 -0.11 1.51
N LEU A 52 -12.52 0.35 0.78
CA LEU A 52 -11.29 0.88 1.37
C LEU A 52 -11.47 2.38 1.61
N SER A 53 -11.55 2.77 2.88
CA SER A 53 -11.62 4.19 3.22
C SER A 53 -10.26 4.88 3.00
N LYS A 54 -10.30 6.17 2.66
CA LYS A 54 -9.10 7.02 2.57
C LYS A 54 -8.26 6.98 3.86
N THR A 55 -8.91 6.86 5.01
CA THR A 55 -8.23 6.77 6.32
C THR A 55 -7.47 5.45 6.47
N GLN A 56 -8.08 4.33 6.12
CA GLN A 56 -7.42 3.01 6.14
C GLN A 56 -6.22 2.98 5.18
N LEU A 57 -6.38 3.53 3.97
CA LEU A 57 -5.29 3.64 3.01
C LEU A 57 -4.12 4.47 3.57
N ARG A 58 -4.40 5.62 4.20
CA ARG A 58 -3.35 6.43 4.86
C ARG A 58 -2.64 5.66 5.96
N SER A 59 -3.39 4.98 6.84
CA SER A 59 -2.81 4.19 7.93
C SER A 59 -1.94 3.04 7.40
N ALA A 60 -2.38 2.38 6.33
CA ALA A 60 -1.63 1.31 5.67
C ALA A 60 -0.34 1.83 5.03
N LEU A 61 -0.38 2.94 4.29
CA LEU A 61 0.84 3.55 3.73
C LEU A 61 1.80 4.01 4.83
N ARG A 62 1.29 4.60 5.92
CA ARG A 62 2.12 4.97 7.07
C ARG A 62 2.81 3.75 7.68
N LEU A 63 2.06 2.66 7.89
CA LEU A 63 2.62 1.41 8.40
C LEU A 63 3.70 0.85 7.46
N TYR A 64 3.41 0.79 6.15
CA TYR A 64 4.33 0.29 5.13
C TYR A 64 5.64 1.09 5.10
N THR A 65 5.54 2.41 5.02
CA THR A 65 6.69 3.33 4.91
C THR A 65 7.48 3.48 6.21
N SER A 66 6.88 3.16 7.36
CA SER A 66 7.57 3.12 8.66
C SER A 66 8.29 1.80 8.96
N SER A 67 8.10 0.77 8.13
CA SER A 67 8.76 -0.52 8.31
C SER A 67 10.27 -0.40 8.06
N TRP A 68 11.06 -1.06 8.90
CA TRP A 68 12.52 -1.14 8.70
C TRP A 68 12.90 -1.63 7.29
N ARG A 69 12.14 -2.59 6.72
CA ARG A 69 12.37 -3.10 5.36
C ARG A 69 12.26 -2.00 4.31
N TYR A 70 11.27 -1.12 4.44
CA TYR A 70 11.11 0.03 3.55
C TYR A 70 12.23 1.03 3.75
N LEU A 71 12.51 1.41 5.00
CA LEU A 71 13.56 2.37 5.33
C LEU A 71 14.94 1.91 4.83
N TYR A 72 15.23 0.62 4.90
CA TYR A 72 16.46 0.03 4.37
C TYR A 72 16.58 0.17 2.84
N GLY A 73 15.46 0.05 2.12
CA GLY A 73 15.39 0.22 0.66
C GLY A 73 15.47 1.68 0.19
N VAL A 74 15.21 2.65 1.08
CA VAL A 74 15.27 4.08 0.76
C VAL A 74 16.73 4.54 0.77
N LYS A 75 17.36 4.52 -0.40
CA LYS A 75 18.74 4.98 -0.63
C LYS A 75 18.77 6.11 -1.67
N PRO A 76 19.76 7.01 -1.63
CA PRO A 76 19.97 7.97 -2.71
C PRO A 76 20.11 7.26 -4.06
N GLY A 77 19.41 7.75 -5.08
CA GLY A 77 19.40 7.15 -6.42
C GLY A 77 18.46 5.94 -6.60
N ALA A 78 17.79 5.47 -5.56
CA ALA A 78 16.78 4.44 -5.70
C ALA A 78 15.54 4.97 -6.44
N THR A 79 15.07 4.24 -7.45
CA THR A 79 13.88 4.59 -8.25
C THR A 79 12.62 4.57 -7.40
N ARG A 80 11.73 5.54 -7.64
CA ARG A 80 10.44 5.74 -6.96
C ARG A 80 9.30 5.78 -7.95
#